data_AF-A0A846C7N2-F1
#
_entry.id   AF-A0A846C7N2-F1
#
_cell.length_a   1.000
_cell.length_b   1.000
_cell.length_c   1.000
_cell.angle_alpha   90.00
_cell.angle_beta   90.00
_cell.angle_gamma   90.00
#
_symmetry.space_group_name_H-M   'P 1'
#
loop_
_entity.id
_entity.type
_entity.pdbx_description
1 polymer ?
#
loop_
_entity_poly.entity_id
_entity_poly.type
_entity_poly.pdbx_seq_one_letter_code
_entity_poly.pdbx_strand_id
1 'polypeptide(L)' 'MLKLNQVVNLYEKPRLKIAKLHAKIKDIRTDFLHKLSTDLVREYDVIVLEYLNVSGMFKNRKLAKAISDIQYRCSRT' A
#
# COMPACT_ATOMS: atom_id res chain seq x y z
N MET A 1 -14.58 39.35 -3.67
CA MET A 1 -13.19 38.84 -3.55
C MET A 1 -12.99 37.94 -2.31
N LEU A 2 -13.47 38.31 -1.11
CA LEU A 2 -13.31 37.52 0.12
C LEU A 2 -13.94 36.11 0.13
N LYS A 3 -15.00 35.87 -0.66
CA LYS A 3 -15.65 34.55 -0.74
C LYS A 3 -14.81 33.49 -1.47
N LEU A 4 -13.94 33.88 -2.40
CA LEU A 4 -13.12 32.93 -3.17
C LEU A 4 -12.08 32.26 -2.27
N ASN A 5 -11.38 33.04 -1.43
CA ASN A 5 -10.33 32.55 -0.52
C ASN A 5 -10.86 31.55 0.53
N GLN A 6 -12.11 31.70 0.99
CA GLN A 6 -12.70 30.72 1.90
C GLN A 6 -12.97 29.38 1.19
N VAL A 7 -13.40 29.41 -0.07
CA VAL A 7 -13.64 28.21 -0.87
C VAL A 7 -12.34 27.46 -1.13
N VAL A 8 -11.26 28.15 -1.53
CA VAL A 8 -9.94 27.50 -1.75
C VAL A 8 -9.45 26.81 -0.47
N ASN A 9 -9.60 27.46 0.68
CA ASN A 9 -9.21 26.95 1.98
C ASN A 9 -10.01 25.70 2.41
N LEU A 10 -11.29 25.62 2.04
CA LEU A 10 -12.15 24.45 2.29
C LEU A 10 -11.69 23.19 1.52
N TYR A 11 -11.06 23.36 0.35
CA TYR A 11 -10.56 22.23 -0.46
C TYR A 11 -9.08 21.91 -0.18
N GLU A 12 -8.23 22.91 0.06
CA GLU A 12 -6.80 22.69 0.30
C GLU A 12 -6.53 21.95 1.62
N LYS A 13 -7.24 22.30 2.69
CA LYS A 13 -7.10 21.64 4.00
C LYS A 13 -7.36 20.13 3.95
N PRO A 14 -8.48 19.61 3.40
CA PRO A 14 -8.70 18.18 3.28
C PRO A 14 -7.74 17.51 2.28
N ARG A 15 -7.37 18.17 1.17
CA ARG A 15 -6.38 17.64 0.22
C ARG A 15 -5.03 17.37 0.89
N LEU A 16 -4.55 18.30 1.71
CA LEU A 16 -3.31 18.12 2.47
C LEU A 16 -3.42 17.01 3.51
N LYS A 17 -4.57 16.84 4.16
CA LYS A 17 -4.82 15.72 5.09
C LYS A 17 -4.79 14.37 4.37
N ILE A 18 -5.44 14.26 3.21
CA ILE A 18 -5.43 13.05 2.38
C ILE A 18 -4.02 12.74 1.90
N ALA A 19 -3.27 13.74 1.43
CA ALA A 19 -1.88 13.55 1.01
C ALA A 19 -0.99 13.03 2.15
N LYS A 20 -1.13 13.58 3.36
CA LYS A 20 -0.42 13.10 4.55
C LYS A 20 -0.79 11.65 4.91
N LEU A 21 -2.06 11.28 4.78
CA LEU A 21 -2.51 9.91 5.01
C LEU A 21 -1.91 8.93 3.99
N HIS A 22 -1.92 9.29 2.71
CA HIS A 22 -1.29 8.45 1.67
C HIS A 22 0.22 8.31 1.87
N ALA A 23 0.90 9.38 2.28
CA ALA A 23 2.33 9.32 2.63
C ALA A 23 2.55 8.32 3.79
N LYS A 24 1.79 8.46 4.88
CA LYS A 24 1.87 7.53 6.02
C LYS A 24 1.61 6.08 5.61
N ILE A 25 0.60 5.83 4.78
CA ILE A 25 0.30 4.48 4.28
C ILE A 25 1.47 3.95 3.44
N LYS A 26 2.06 4.77 2.57
CA LYS A 26 3.22 4.40 1.76
C LYS A 26 4.43 4.03 2.64
N ASP A 27 4.69 4.81 3.69
CA ASP A 27 5.81 4.58 4.59
C ASP A 27 5.63 3.26 5.36
N ILE A 28 4.42 3.00 5.88
CA ILE A 28 4.08 1.73 6.55
C ILE A 28 4.27 0.54 5.60
N ARG A 29 3.82 0.67 4.34
CA ARG A 29 3.97 -0.40 3.34
C ARG A 29 5.42 -0.70 3.05
N THR A 30 6.25 0.33 2.96
CA THR A 30 7.68 0.20 2.67
C THR A 30 8.41 -0.44 3.86
N ASP A 31 8.12 0.00 5.08
CA ASP A 31 8.66 -0.59 6.31
C ASP A 31 8.29 -2.08 6.47
N PHE A 32 7.05 -2.45 6.16
CA PHE A 32 6.62 -3.85 6.17
C PHE A 32 7.41 -4.72 5.18
N LEU A 33 7.59 -4.24 3.94
CA LEU A 33 8.37 -4.98 2.93
C LEU A 33 9.83 -5.15 3.34
N HIS A 34 10.44 -4.13 3.93
CA HIS A 34 11.81 -4.22 4.42
C HIS A 34 11.95 -5.24 5.55
N LYS A 35 11.04 -5.22 6.52
CA LYS A 35 11.01 -6.21 7.62
C LYS A 35 10.82 -7.62 7.09
N LEU A 36 9.80 -7.83 6.24
CA LEU A 36 9.53 -9.14 5.63
C LEU A 36 10.73 -9.68 4.86
N SER A 37 11.39 -8.84 4.05
CA SER A 37 12.57 -9.26 3.29
C SER A 37 13.74 -9.62 4.21
N THR A 38 13.92 -8.87 5.30
CA THR A 38 14.98 -9.13 6.28
C THR A 38 14.70 -10.42 7.04
N ASP A 39 13.45 -10.65 7.44
CA ASP A 39 13.04 -11.86 8.15
C ASP A 39 13.19 -13.09 7.24
N LEU A 40 12.79 -13.00 5.97
CA LEU A 40 12.93 -14.09 5.00
C LEU A 40 14.39 -14.48 4.76
N VAL A 41 15.29 -13.49 4.63
CA VAL A 41 16.74 -13.76 4.47
C VAL A 41 17.38 -14.30 5.75
N ARG A 42 16.86 -13.93 6.92
CA ARG A 42 17.37 -14.44 8.21
C ARG A 42 16.91 -15.86 8.49
N GLU A 43 15.71 -16.22 8.08
CA GLU A 43 15.09 -17.52 8.39
C GLU A 43 15.47 -18.60 7.36
N TYR A 44 15.71 -18.23 6.11
CA TYR A 44 15.99 -19.17 5.02
C TYR A 44 17.37 -18.92 4.39
N ASP A 45 18.23 -19.94 4.42
CA ASP A 45 19.56 -19.88 3.78
C ASP A 45 19.50 -19.87 2.24
N VAL A 46 18.43 -20.43 1.66
CA VAL A 46 18.22 -20.48 0.21
C VAL A 46 16.81 -20.03 -0.14
N ILE A 47 16.70 -18.98 -0.96
CA ILE A 47 15.43 -18.44 -1.46
C ILE A 47 15.35 -18.69 -2.97
N VAL A 48 14.34 -19.43 -3.42
CA VAL A 48 14.08 -19.68 -4.83
C VAL A 48 12.91 -18.82 -5.28
N LEU A 49 13.11 -18.02 -6.34
CA LEU A 49 12.06 -17.20 -6.93
C LEU A 49 11.53 -17.88 -8.19
N GLU A 50 10.27 -18.30 -8.14
CA GLU A 50 9.56 -18.82 -9.32
C GLU A 50 9.07 -17.67 -10.20
N TYR A 51 9.11 -17.86 -11.52
CA TYR A 51 8.54 -16.89 -12.46
C TYR A 51 7.01 -17.02 -12.49
N LEU A 52 6.34 -16.35 -11.55
CA LEU A 52 4.89 -16.39 -11.42
C LEU A 52 4.23 -15.18 -12.11
N ASN A 53 3.22 -15.42 -12.94
CA ASN A 53 2.43 -14.36 -13.57
C ASN A 53 1.44 -13.72 -12.57
N VAL A 54 1.96 -12.91 -11.66
CA VAL A 54 1.19 -12.23 -10.61
C VAL A 54 0.07 -11.35 -11.20
N SER A 55 0.34 -10.68 -12.33
CA SER A 55 -0.66 -9.86 -13.04
C SER A 55 -1.86 -10.69 -13.51
N GLY A 56 -1.60 -11.89 -14.05
CA GLY A 56 -2.65 -12.83 -14.43
C GLY A 56 -3.46 -13.33 -13.24
N MET A 57 -2.81 -13.57 -12.09
CA MET A 57 -3.49 -14.01 -10.87
C MET A 57 -4.38 -12.92 -10.26
N PHE A 58 -3.98 -11.65 -10.38
CA PHE A 58 -4.79 -10.51 -9.94
C PHE A 58 -6.06 -10.32 -10.78
N LYS A 59 -6.07 -10.81 -12.04
CA LYS A 59 -7.27 -10.82 -12.90
C LYS A 59 -8.24 -11.95 -12.54
N ASN A 60 -7.78 -12.99 -11.84
CA ASN A 60 -8.63 -14.07 -11.38
C ASN A 60 -9.37 -13.66 -10.10
N ARG A 61 -10.70 -13.45 -10.19
CA ARG A 61 -11.52 -13.01 -9.05
C ARG A 61 -11.42 -13.90 -7.80
N LYS A 62 -11.14 -15.20 -7.97
CA LYS A 62 -11.00 -16.14 -6.83
C LYS A 62 -9.68 -15.97 -6.10
N LEU A 63 -8.60 -15.62 -6.81
CA LEU A 63 -7.24 -15.52 -6.27
C LEU A 63 -6.87 -14.08 -5.88
N ALA A 64 -7.40 -13.09 -6.59
CA ALA A 64 -7.07 -11.68 -6.40
C ALA A 64 -7.25 -11.21 -4.95
N LYS A 65 -8.33 -11.65 -4.28
CA LYS A 65 -8.59 -11.30 -2.88
C LYS A 65 -7.54 -11.88 -1.94
N ALA A 66 -7.25 -13.17 -2.06
CA ALA A 66 -6.25 -13.83 -1.21
C ALA A 66 -4.86 -13.21 -1.38
N ILE A 67 -4.46 -12.90 -2.63
CA ILE A 67 -3.18 -12.26 -2.93
C ILE A 67 -3.12 -10.84 -2.35
N SER A 68 -4.21 -10.06 -2.50
CA SER A 68 -4.32 -8.73 -1.91
C SER A 68 -4.27 -8.76 -0.38
N ASP A 69 -4.92 -9.75 0.24
CA ASP A 69 -4.95 -9.91 1.71
C ASP A 69 -3.56 -10.30 2.26
N ILE A 70 -2.76 -11.07 1.50
CA ILE A 70 -1.37 -11.42 1.87
C ILE A 70 -0.46 -10.20 1.79
N GLN A 71 -0.59 -9.40 0.73
CA GLN A 71 0.19 -8.17 0.57
C GLN A 71 -0.18 -7.12 1.63
N TYR A 72 -1.41 -7.17 2.14
CA TYR A 72 -1.96 -6.21 3.09
C TYR A 72 -2.76 -6.89 4.21
N ARG A 73 -2.07 -7.60 5.12
CA ARG A 73 -2.70 -8.27 6.27
C ARG A 73 -3.43 -7.30 7.24
N CYS A 74 -3.23 -5.99 7.10
CA CYS A 74 -3.93 -4.98 7.90
C CYS A 74 -4.25 -3.72 7.06
N SER A 75 -5.29 -3.75 6.24
CA SER A 75 -5.96 -2.53 5.72
C SER A 75 -7.34 -2.89 5.16
N ARG A 76 -8.35 -2.99 6.04
CA ARG A 76 -9.72 -2.65 5.67
C ARG A 76 -9.95 -1.19 6.04
N THR A 77 -9.74 -0.32 5.06
CA THR A 77 -10.41 0.97 4.92
C THR A 77 -10.85 1.08 3.49
#